data_AF-A0A960I880-F1
#
_entry.id   AF-A0A960I880-F1
#
_cell.length_a   1.000
_cell.length_b   1.000
_cell.length_c   1.000
_cell.angle_alpha   90.00
_cell.angle_beta   90.00
_cell.angle_gamma   90.00
#
_symmetry.space_group_name_H-M   'P 1'
#
loop_
_entity.id
_entity.type
_entity.pdbx_description
1 polymer ?
#
loop_
_entity_poly.entity_id
_entity_poly.type
_entity_poly.pdbx_seq_one_letter_code
_entity_poly.pdbx_strand_id
1 'polypeptide(L)' 'MATTTPPDFLSVREAAAVLRIGKSCAYDLANEFVDTSGVSGLKVIRVGRQLRVPRTALEDWLGTSITWPIVRHPKPGSSE' A
#
# COMPACT_ATOMS: atom_id res chain seq x y z
N MET A 1 -3.96 23.74 2.74
CA MET A 1 -3.52 23.21 1.43
C MET A 1 -3.16 21.76 1.64
N ALA A 2 -3.89 20.80 1.05
CA ALA A 2 -3.50 19.39 1.15
C ALA A 2 -2.24 19.17 0.30
N THR A 3 -1.22 18.51 0.84
CA THR A 3 -0.04 18.14 0.07
C THR A 3 -0.44 17.15 -1.03
N THR A 4 -0.17 17.49 -2.28
CA THR A 4 -0.44 16.62 -3.44
C THR A 4 0.68 15.60 -3.68
N THR A 5 1.80 15.74 -2.96
CA THR A 5 2.90 14.78 -2.96
C THR A 5 2.57 13.63 -2.00
N PRO A 6 2.64 12.37 -2.47
CA PRO A 6 2.50 11.21 -1.59
C PRO A 6 3.67 11.13 -0.58
N PRO A 7 3.45 10.58 0.63
CA PRO A 7 4.53 10.36 1.59
C PRO A 7 5.52 9.30 1.08
N ASP A 8 6.77 9.35 1.53
CA ASP A 8 7.80 8.38 1.13
C ASP A 8 7.54 6.96 1.65
N PHE A 9 6.71 6.82 2.69
CA PHE A 9 6.28 5.53 3.21
C PHE A 9 4.77 5.52 3.42
N LEU A 10 4.14 4.47 2.91
CA LEU A 10 2.72 4.18 3.08
C LEU A 10 2.55 3.08 4.12
N SER A 11 1.42 3.09 4.83
CA SER A 11 0.94 1.91 5.51
C SER A 11 0.45 0.86 4.52
N VAL A 12 0.41 -0.41 4.95
CA VAL A 12 -0.16 -1.50 4.14
C VAL A 12 -1.61 -1.21 3.71
N ARG A 13 -2.38 -0.49 4.54
CA ARG A 13 -3.76 -0.10 4.22
C ARG A 13 -3.84 0.97 3.13
N GLU A 14 -2.92 1.91 3.12
CA GLU A 14 -2.85 2.93 2.07
C GLU A 14 -2.38 2.31 0.75
N ALA A 15 -1.38 1.42 0.80
CA ALA A 15 -0.97 0.65 -0.37
C ALA A 15 -2.13 -0.22 -0.92
N ALA A 16 -2.93 -0.86 -0.05
CA ALA A 16 -4.13 -1.59 -0.46
C ALA A 16 -5.11 -0.69 -1.23
N ALA A 17 -5.29 0.55 -0.78
CA ALA A 17 -6.19 1.49 -1.42
C ALA A 17 -5.65 2.01 -2.76
N VAL A 18 -4.33 2.24 -2.87
CA VAL A 18 -3.66 2.54 -4.14
C VAL A 18 -3.82 1.39 -5.13
N LEU A 19 -3.59 0.16 -4.68
CA LEU A 19 -3.69 -1.07 -5.48
C LEU A 19 -5.14 -1.53 -5.74
N ARG A 20 -6.14 -0.88 -5.12
CA ARG A 20 -7.57 -1.25 -5.21
C ARG A 20 -7.88 -2.68 -4.77
N ILE A 21 -7.17 -3.19 -3.77
CA ILE A 21 -7.37 -4.53 -3.20
C ILE A 21 -7.93 -4.49 -1.78
N GLY A 22 -8.47 -5.63 -1.33
CA GLY A 22 -8.90 -5.80 0.05
C GLY A 22 -7.73 -5.69 1.04
N LYS A 23 -8.01 -5.16 2.24
CA LYS A 23 -6.99 -5.01 3.31
C LYS A 23 -6.31 -6.34 3.63
N SER A 24 -7.06 -7.43 3.74
CA SER A 24 -6.51 -8.76 4.04
C SER A 24 -5.50 -9.20 2.99
N CYS A 25 -5.88 -9.14 1.71
CA CYS A 25 -4.99 -9.46 0.59
C CYS A 25 -3.68 -8.64 0.61
N ALA A 26 -3.75 -7.34 0.93
CA ALA A 26 -2.55 -6.52 1.05
C ALA A 26 -1.64 -6.94 2.23
N TYR A 27 -2.21 -7.37 3.36
CA TYR A 27 -1.44 -7.91 4.47
C TYR A 27 -0.85 -9.28 4.16
N ASP A 28 -1.58 -10.15 3.45
CA ASP A 28 -1.08 -11.45 3.04
C ASP A 28 0.14 -11.29 2.11
N LEU A 29 0.05 -10.40 1.11
CA LEU A 29 1.19 -10.05 0.25
C LEU A 29 2.36 -9.44 1.03
N ALA A 30 2.10 -8.61 2.03
CA ALA A 30 3.15 -8.02 2.85
C ALA A 30 3.85 -9.04 3.75
N ASN A 31 3.10 -10.01 4.29
CA ASN A 31 3.66 -11.11 5.06
C ASN A 31 4.45 -12.06 4.15
N GLU A 32 3.94 -12.38 2.96
CA GLU A 32 4.64 -13.17 1.95
C GLU A 32 6.01 -12.58 1.63
N PHE A 33 6.12 -11.26 1.49
CA PHE A 33 7.40 -10.58 1.27
C PHE A 33 8.38 -10.78 2.43
N VAL A 34 7.90 -10.77 3.66
CA VAL A 34 8.73 -11.00 4.84
C VAL A 34 9.14 -12.48 4.93
N ASP A 35 8.18 -13.39 4.76
CA ASP A 35 8.38 -14.83 4.90
C ASP A 35 9.30 -15.40 3.83
N THR A 36 9.21 -14.85 2.61
CA THR A 36 10.07 -15.23 1.48
C THR A 36 11.39 -14.45 1.43
N SER A 37 11.70 -13.64 2.44
CA SER A 37 12.90 -12.78 2.45
C SER A 37 13.03 -11.88 1.22
N GLY A 38 11.89 -11.41 0.70
CA GLY A 38 11.80 -10.41 -0.36
C GLY A 38 11.68 -10.96 -1.78
N VAL A 39 11.38 -12.25 -1.95
CA VAL A 39 11.26 -12.88 -3.27
C VAL A 39 9.92 -12.56 -3.93
N SER A 40 8.83 -12.56 -3.19
CA SER A 40 7.47 -12.33 -3.72
C SER A 40 6.61 -11.50 -2.77
N GLY A 41 5.42 -11.08 -3.21
CA GLY A 41 4.50 -10.26 -2.42
C GLY A 41 4.74 -8.76 -2.48
N LEU A 42 4.14 -8.03 -1.53
CA LEU A 42 4.18 -6.58 -1.44
C LEU A 42 5.43 -6.13 -0.69
N LYS A 43 6.35 -5.47 -1.41
CA LYS A 43 7.59 -4.91 -0.85
C LYS A 43 7.31 -4.05 0.39
N VAL A 44 7.78 -4.51 1.55
CA VAL A 44 7.65 -3.82 2.83
C VAL A 44 8.97 -3.80 3.60
N ILE A 45 9.14 -2.78 4.41
CA ILE A 45 10.18 -2.70 5.44
C ILE A 45 9.53 -2.73 6.82
N ARG A 46 10.25 -3.28 7.80
CA ARG A 46 9.82 -3.30 9.20
C ARG A 46 10.48 -2.16 9.97
N VAL A 47 9.66 -1.26 10.51
CA VAL A 47 10.08 -0.15 11.37
C VAL A 47 9.47 -0.37 12.75
N GLY A 48 10.28 -0.89 13.67
CA GLY A 48 9.80 -1.37 14.97
C GLY A 48 8.76 -2.48 14.79
N ARG A 49 7.55 -2.27 15.31
CA ARG A 49 6.43 -3.24 15.24
C ARG A 49 5.53 -3.07 14.02
N GLN A 50 5.90 -2.21 13.08
CA GLN A 50 5.03 -1.80 11.99
C GLN A 50 5.65 -2.11 10.64
N LEU A 51 4.80 -2.51 9.69
CA LEU A 51 5.16 -2.61 8.28
C LEU A 51 4.92 -1.27 7.57
N ARG A 52 5.84 -0.93 6.68
CA ARG A 52 5.77 0.25 5.81
C ARG A 52 6.11 -0.14 4.39
N VAL A 53 5.36 0.40 3.44
CA VAL A 53 5.57 0.24 2.00
C VAL A 53 6.33 1.46 1.53
N PRO A 54 7.59 1.33 1.05
CA PRO A 54 8.28 2.45 0.41
C PRO A 54 7.48 2.91 -0.81
N ARG A 55 7.26 4.22 -0.94
CA ARG A 55 6.56 4.82 -2.09
C ARG A 55 7.19 4.39 -3.41
N THR A 56 8.52 4.50 -3.50
CA THR A 56 9.28 4.13 -4.69
C THR A 56 9.07 2.66 -5.07
N ALA A 57 9.08 1.74 -4.10
CA ALA A 57 8.85 0.33 -4.37
C ALA A 57 7.45 0.05 -4.94
N LEU A 58 6.45 0.82 -4.50
CA LEU A 58 5.08 0.73 -5.01
C LEU A 58 4.95 1.37 -6.39
N GLU A 59 5.58 2.51 -6.62
CA GLU A 59 5.65 3.19 -7.92
C GLU A 59 6.38 2.34 -8.97
N ASP A 60 7.49 1.70 -8.59
CA ASP A 60 8.22 0.75 -9.43
C ASP A 60 7.33 -0.42 -9.86
N TRP A 61 6.49 -0.92 -8.95
CA TRP A 61 5.55 -1.99 -9.26
C TRP A 61 4.44 -1.52 -10.22
N LEU A 62 3.94 -0.29 -10.05
CA LEU A 62 2.95 0.30 -10.94
C LEU A 62 3.54 0.75 -12.29
N GLY A 63 4.84 1.00 -12.36
CA GLY A 63 5.52 1.62 -13.50
C GLY A 63 5.24 3.12 -13.65
N THR A 64 4.66 3.77 -12.63
CA THR A 64 4.31 5.20 -12.64
C THR A 64 4.17 5.75 -11.22
N SER A 65 4.12 7.07 -11.08
CA SER A 65 3.90 7.75 -9.80
C SER A 65 2.51 7.46 -9.24
N ILE A 66 2.41 7.30 -7.93
CA ILE A 66 1.12 7.08 -7.27
C ILE A 66 0.32 8.39 -7.20
N THR A 67 -0.97 8.30 -7.49
CA THR A 67 -1.89 9.42 -7.32
C THR A 67 -2.14 9.70 -5.85
N TRP A 68 -2.01 10.96 -5.45
CA TRP A 68 -2.26 11.42 -4.08
C TRP A 68 -3.06 12.74 -4.06
N PRO A 69 -4.00 12.94 -3.12
CA PRO A 69 -4.42 12.02 -2.05
C PRO A 69 -5.17 10.79 -2.59
N ILE A 70 -5.13 9.69 -1.84
CA ILE A 70 -5.93 8.51 -2.15
C ILE A 70 -7.41 8.90 -2.11
N VAL A 71 -8.05 8.94 -3.27
CA VAL A 71 -9.50 9.16 -3.36
C VAL A 71 -10.17 7.93 -2.75
N ARG A 72 -10.66 8.06 -1.52
CA ARG A 72 -11.49 7.03 -0.91
C ARG A 72 -12.78 6.95 -1.71
N HIS A 73 -12.90 5.92 -2.55
CA HIS A 73 -14.21 5.59 -3.09
C HIS A 73 -15.03 4.99 -1.96
N PRO A 74 -16.26 5.49 -1.71
CA PRO A 74 -17.18 4.82 -0.81
C PRO A 74 -17.34 3.38 -1.31
N LYS A 75 -17.30 2.43 -0.37
CA LYS A 75 -17.48 1.02 -0.69
C LYS A 75 -18.83 0.86 -1.42
N PRO A 76 -18.88 0.35 -2.66
CA PRO A 76 -20.17 0.04 -3.27
C PRO A 76 -20.84 -1.04 -2.41
N GLY A 77 -22.02 -0.75 -1.87
CA GLY A 77 -22.77 -1.67 -1.00
C GLY A 77 -22.60 -1.47 0.51
N SER A 78 -22.49 -0.23 0.97
CA SER A 78 -22.78 0.12 2.37
C SER A 78 -23.81 1.24 2.39
N SER A 79 -24.98 0.96 1.81
CA SER A 79 -26.21 1.68 2.06
C SER A 79 -27.14 0.73 2.80
N GLU A 80 -27.56 1.18 3.98
CA GLU A 80 -28.72 0.77 4.81
C GLU A 80 -28.82 -0.68 5.32
#